data_AF-A0A7K7M4W6-F1
#
_entry.id   AF-A0A7K7M4W6-F1
#
_cell.length_a   1.000
_cell.length_b   1.000
_cell.length_c   1.000
_cell.angle_alpha   90.00
_cell.angle_beta   90.00
_cell.angle_gamma   90.00
#
_symmetry.space_group_name_H-M   'P 1'
#
loop_
_entity.id
_entity.type
_entity.pdbx_description
1 polymer ?
#
loop_
_entity_poly.entity_id
_entity_poly.type
_entity_poly.pdbx_seq_one_letter_code
_entity_poly.pdbx_strand_id
1 'polypeptide(L)'
;QIQDLNFLIKNYYLTELYLNNNELTDISGALKHLSSLQILFLHNNELKKLGKTVKELKGMISLRTLNLFQNPLAYDPDYRLYVIYFLPSVQLLDRKLVTQRERDSALQLYNPKRAWVMQLIAFEKRVDTCLGTTVGSSRCTQPASRPIMPSVLKWFGNVQVMDLLCSFCRVPFEDPEDAVLVRAATRSLMEFSSVDWNKVATYQERRLKNKAEEPLEKLTVQFR
;
A
#
# COMPACT_ATOMS: atom_id res chain seq x y z
N GLN A 1 39.40 17.62 4.69
CA GLN A 1 38.24 16.82 4.24
C GLN A 1 36.96 17.60 4.47
N ILE A 2 35.86 17.27 3.78
CA ILE A 2 34.57 17.95 3.95
C ILE A 2 33.85 17.37 5.17
N GLN A 3 33.46 18.23 6.10
CA GLN A 3 32.69 17.86 7.29
C GLN A 3 31.27 18.45 7.29
N ASP A 4 31.04 19.50 6.50
CA ASP A 4 29.78 20.23 6.43
C ASP A 4 29.37 20.45 4.97
N LEU A 5 28.07 20.38 4.72
CA LEU A 5 27.44 20.38 3.39
C LEU A 5 26.60 21.65 3.13
N ASN A 6 26.75 22.69 3.97
CA ASN A 6 26.05 23.97 3.83
C ASN A 6 26.17 24.64 2.45
N PHE A 7 27.22 24.34 1.69
CA PHE A 7 27.40 24.86 0.32
C PHE A 7 26.37 24.32 -0.68
N LEU A 8 25.69 23.20 -0.39
CA LEU A 8 24.73 22.58 -1.31
C LEU A 8 23.35 23.24 -1.28
N ILE A 9 23.05 24.09 -0.30
CA ILE A 9 21.71 24.67 -0.04
C ILE A 9 21.13 25.42 -1.25
N LYS A 10 21.98 25.95 -2.12
CA LYS A 10 21.55 26.75 -3.30
C LYS A 10 21.39 25.95 -4.59
N ASN A 11 21.66 24.65 -4.61
CA ASN A 11 21.76 23.85 -5.84
C ASN A 11 20.55 22.94 -6.06
N TYR A 12 19.50 23.43 -6.72
CA TYR A 12 18.24 22.66 -6.89
C TYR A 12 18.24 21.68 -8.09
N TYR A 13 19.15 21.87 -9.04
CA TYR A 13 19.23 21.10 -10.29
C TYR A 13 20.33 20.03 -10.29
N LEU A 14 20.95 19.78 -9.14
CA LEU A 14 22.06 18.86 -9.03
C LEU A 14 21.57 17.42 -9.21
N THR A 15 22.15 16.71 -10.18
CA THR A 15 21.76 15.34 -10.56
C THR A 15 22.68 14.28 -9.95
N GLU A 16 23.96 14.58 -9.79
CA GLU A 16 24.98 13.63 -9.33
C GLU A 16 25.86 14.28 -8.26
N LEU A 17 25.96 13.63 -7.10
CA LEU A 17 26.71 14.13 -5.96
C LEU A 17 27.68 13.07 -5.44
N TYR A 18 28.96 13.42 -5.48
CA TYR A 18 30.06 12.57 -5.06
C TYR A 18 30.69 13.16 -3.79
N LEU A 19 30.46 12.50 -2.66
CA LEU A 19 30.93 12.90 -1.33
C LEU A 19 31.69 11.76 -0.63
N ASN A 20 32.22 10.82 -1.40
CA ASN A 20 32.97 9.70 -0.89
C ASN A 20 34.33 10.10 -0.29
N ASN A 21 34.84 9.28 0.63
CA ASN A 21 36.13 9.47 1.30
C ASN A 21 36.22 10.81 2.07
N ASN A 22 35.18 11.16 2.79
CA ASN A 22 35.13 12.34 3.65
C ASN A 22 34.92 11.91 5.11
N GLU A 23 34.82 12.88 6.01
CA GLU A 23 34.62 12.65 7.45
C GLU A 23 33.20 13.10 7.84
N LEU A 24 32.22 12.87 6.96
CA LEU A 24 30.84 13.29 7.20
C LEU A 24 30.24 12.46 8.34
N THR A 25 29.89 13.14 9.43
CA THR A 25 29.24 12.54 10.59
C THR A 25 27.72 12.70 10.57
N ASP A 26 27.24 13.77 9.92
CA ASP A 26 25.83 14.08 9.73
C ASP A 26 25.61 14.70 8.34
N ILE A 27 24.44 14.41 7.76
CA ILE A 27 23.97 14.99 6.50
C ILE A 27 22.62 15.71 6.68
N SER A 28 22.09 15.73 7.90
CA SER A 28 20.78 16.28 8.22
C SER A 28 20.71 17.78 7.87
N GLY A 29 19.65 18.17 7.16
CA GLY A 29 19.37 19.56 6.77
C GLY A 29 20.10 20.05 5.51
N ALA A 30 21.04 19.28 4.95
CA ALA A 30 21.88 19.74 3.85
C ALA A 30 21.53 19.13 2.48
N LEU A 31 20.70 18.08 2.41
CA LEU A 31 20.41 17.37 1.17
C LEU A 31 18.92 17.32 0.83
N LYS A 32 18.04 17.63 1.78
CA LYS A 32 16.58 17.54 1.63
C LYS A 32 16.01 18.34 0.44
N HIS A 33 16.65 19.45 0.05
CA HIS A 33 16.19 20.31 -1.05
C HIS A 33 16.63 19.81 -2.44
N LEU A 34 17.48 18.78 -2.53
CA LEU A 34 18.00 18.24 -3.79
C LEU A 34 16.99 17.26 -4.44
N SER A 35 15.83 17.76 -4.87
CA SER A 35 14.77 16.92 -5.45
C SER A 35 15.14 16.24 -6.78
N SER A 36 16.09 16.83 -7.53
CA SER A 36 16.55 16.35 -8.84
C SER A 36 17.69 15.33 -8.77
N LEU A 37 18.20 15.03 -7.57
CA LEU A 37 19.36 14.17 -7.39
C LEU A 37 19.03 12.72 -7.75
N GLN A 38 19.85 12.12 -8.62
CA GLN A 38 19.71 10.74 -9.09
C GLN A 38 20.80 9.82 -8.55
N ILE A 39 22.02 10.34 -8.37
CA ILE A 39 23.18 9.57 -7.94
C ILE A 39 23.81 10.23 -6.71
N LEU A 40 23.96 9.48 -5.62
CA LEU A 40 24.57 9.93 -4.39
C LEU A 40 25.59 8.91 -3.87
N PHE A 41 26.87 9.29 -3.84
CA PHE A 41 27.93 8.48 -3.26
C PHE A 41 28.42 9.08 -1.95
N LEU A 42 28.24 8.34 -0.87
CA LEU A 42 28.62 8.70 0.50
C LEU A 42 29.46 7.61 1.17
N HIS A 43 30.07 6.71 0.39
CA HIS A 43 30.90 5.65 0.95
C HIS A 43 32.19 6.19 1.57
N ASN A 44 32.76 5.45 2.53
CA ASN A 44 33.91 5.92 3.34
C ASN A 44 33.62 7.27 4.00
N ASN A 45 32.64 7.29 4.89
CA ASN A 45 32.31 8.42 5.75
C ASN A 45 32.02 7.91 7.18
N GLU A 46 31.71 8.81 8.10
CA GLU A 46 31.46 8.50 9.51
C GLU A 46 29.97 8.54 9.88
N LEU A 47 29.08 8.22 8.95
CA LEU A 47 27.64 8.25 9.20
C LEU A 47 27.22 7.13 10.16
N LYS A 48 26.78 7.49 11.37
CA LYS A 48 26.41 6.55 12.44
C LYS A 48 24.91 6.29 12.56
N LYS A 49 24.08 7.29 12.25
CA LYS A 49 22.64 7.27 12.58
C LYS A 49 21.78 6.99 11.34
N LEU A 50 21.47 5.72 11.10
CA LEU A 50 20.66 5.26 9.97
C LEU A 50 19.35 6.04 9.80
N GLY A 51 18.53 6.13 10.86
CA GLY A 51 17.23 6.80 10.79
C GLY A 51 17.32 8.29 10.46
N LYS A 52 18.38 8.99 10.92
CA LYS A 52 18.61 10.40 10.57
C LYS A 52 18.97 10.55 9.10
N THR A 53 19.96 9.76 8.66
CA THR A 53 20.43 9.74 7.26
C THR A 53 19.25 9.46 6.33
N VAL A 54 18.50 8.38 6.54
CA VAL A 54 17.39 8.00 5.68
C VAL A 54 16.25 9.03 5.68
N LYS A 55 15.95 9.65 6.82
CA LYS A 55 14.94 10.71 6.92
C LYS A 55 15.29 11.93 6.06
N GLU A 56 16.57 12.28 5.97
CA GLU A 56 17.07 13.33 5.08
C GLU A 56 16.89 12.92 3.61
N LEU A 57 17.27 11.69 3.27
CA LEU A 57 17.20 11.18 1.90
C LEU A 57 15.76 10.96 1.39
N LYS A 58 14.78 10.79 2.30
CA LYS A 58 13.36 10.54 1.96
C LYS A 58 12.74 11.63 1.07
N GLY A 59 13.23 12.86 1.14
CA GLY A 59 12.76 13.96 0.30
C GLY A 59 13.18 13.86 -1.17
N MET A 60 14.18 13.02 -1.50
CA MET A 60 14.72 12.90 -2.84
C MET A 60 13.98 11.84 -3.66
N ILE A 61 12.92 12.28 -4.32
CA ILE A 61 12.06 11.43 -5.16
C ILE A 61 12.79 10.85 -6.38
N SER A 62 13.82 11.53 -6.88
CA SER A 62 14.55 11.15 -8.10
C SER A 62 15.75 10.23 -7.85
N LEU A 63 16.06 9.92 -6.58
CA LEU A 63 17.28 9.20 -6.22
C LEU A 63 17.21 7.75 -6.66
N ARG A 64 18.07 7.36 -7.61
CA ARG A 64 18.14 5.99 -8.17
C ARG A 64 19.32 5.20 -7.64
N THR A 65 20.47 5.84 -7.45
CA THR A 65 21.69 5.17 -7.01
C THR A 65 22.20 5.77 -5.71
N LEU A 66 22.37 4.91 -4.70
CA LEU A 66 22.85 5.28 -3.38
C LEU A 66 23.97 4.33 -2.93
N ASN A 67 25.10 4.89 -2.51
CA ASN A 67 26.20 4.14 -1.90
C ASN A 67 26.51 4.71 -0.50
N LEU A 68 26.35 3.89 0.53
CA LEU A 68 26.66 4.19 1.93
C LEU A 68 27.59 3.14 2.56
N PHE A 69 28.11 2.18 1.79
CA PHE A 69 29.08 1.19 2.29
C PHE A 69 30.29 1.86 2.96
N GLN A 70 30.95 1.14 3.88
CA GLN A 70 32.04 1.71 4.69
C GLN A 70 31.62 2.96 5.48
N ASN A 71 30.39 2.97 6.00
CA ASN A 71 29.95 3.85 7.07
C ASN A 71 29.58 3.00 8.30
N PRO A 72 29.71 3.53 9.53
CA PRO A 72 29.27 2.84 10.73
C PRO A 72 27.81 2.36 10.69
N LEU A 73 26.91 3.09 10.04
CA LEU A 73 25.50 2.71 9.87
C LEU A 73 25.28 1.45 9.01
N ALA A 74 26.26 1.07 8.18
CA ALA A 74 26.13 -0.07 7.26
C ALA A 74 26.38 -1.42 7.96
N TYR A 75 26.84 -1.40 9.21
CA TYR A 75 27.02 -2.60 10.04
C TYR A 75 25.73 -3.04 10.74
N ASP A 76 24.67 -2.24 10.69
CA ASP A 76 23.38 -2.61 11.24
C ASP A 76 22.76 -3.76 10.40
N PRO A 77 22.30 -4.87 11.00
CA PRO A 77 21.70 -5.99 10.26
C PRO A 77 20.48 -5.58 9.44
N ASP A 78 19.69 -4.61 9.92
CA ASP A 78 18.46 -4.17 9.26
C ASP A 78 18.71 -3.03 8.25
N TYR A 79 19.95 -2.54 8.14
CA TYR A 79 20.34 -1.41 7.30
C TYR A 79 19.74 -1.50 5.89
N ARG A 80 19.93 -2.64 5.22
CA ARG A 80 19.53 -2.79 3.82
C ARG A 80 18.01 -2.76 3.64
N LEU A 81 17.27 -3.52 4.45
CA LEU A 81 15.81 -3.57 4.36
C LEU A 81 15.18 -2.23 4.78
N TYR A 82 15.74 -1.58 5.79
CA TYR A 82 15.31 -0.27 6.26
C TYR A 82 15.45 0.79 5.15
N VAL A 83 16.61 0.87 4.49
CA VAL A 83 16.83 1.80 3.38
C VAL A 83 15.87 1.51 2.23
N ILE A 84 15.69 0.23 1.86
CA ILE A 84 14.79 -0.17 0.77
C ILE A 84 13.34 0.22 1.06
N TYR A 85 12.88 0.07 2.30
CA TYR A 85 11.51 0.43 2.68
C TYR A 85 11.27 1.95 2.64
N PHE A 86 12.17 2.73 3.25
CA PHE A 86 11.97 4.17 3.38
C PHE A 86 12.34 4.98 2.12
N LEU A 87 13.18 4.42 1.23
CA LEU A 87 13.60 5.04 -0.03
C LEU A 87 13.17 4.18 -1.23
N PRO A 88 11.88 4.14 -1.58
CA PRO A 88 11.39 3.29 -2.66
C PRO A 88 11.94 3.66 -4.04
N SER A 89 12.39 4.91 -4.24
CA SER A 89 13.00 5.41 -5.48
C SER A 89 14.35 4.74 -5.81
N VAL A 90 15.07 4.27 -4.79
CA VAL A 90 16.42 3.70 -4.96
C VAL A 90 16.33 2.36 -5.69
N GLN A 91 17.07 2.25 -6.80
CA GLN A 91 17.18 1.04 -7.62
C GLN A 91 18.49 0.31 -7.36
N LEU A 92 19.57 1.04 -7.12
CA LEU A 92 20.91 0.51 -6.86
C LEU A 92 21.40 0.97 -5.48
N LEU A 93 21.60 0.02 -4.57
CA LEU A 93 22.08 0.27 -3.21
C LEU A 93 23.39 -0.48 -2.97
N ASP A 94 24.45 0.24 -2.64
CA ASP A 94 25.80 -0.32 -2.36
C ASP A 94 26.32 -1.23 -3.47
N ARG A 95 26.18 -0.77 -4.72
CA ARG A 95 26.51 -1.51 -5.96
C ARG A 95 25.71 -2.79 -6.16
N LYS A 96 24.63 -3.01 -5.41
CA LYS A 96 23.72 -4.15 -5.58
C LYS A 96 22.34 -3.67 -6.01
N LEU A 97 21.78 -4.30 -7.04
CA LEU A 97 20.42 -4.03 -7.48
C LEU A 97 19.44 -4.36 -6.35
N VAL A 98 18.46 -3.50 -6.11
CA VAL A 98 17.36 -3.76 -5.19
C VAL A 98 16.36 -4.67 -5.91
N THR A 99 16.24 -5.90 -5.42
CA THR A 99 15.33 -6.90 -5.99
C THR A 99 13.92 -6.74 -5.45
N GLN A 100 12.91 -7.23 -6.20
CA GLN A 100 11.53 -7.18 -5.74
C GLN A 100 11.31 -8.00 -4.46
N ARG A 101 12.01 -9.14 -4.32
CA ARG A 101 11.95 -9.97 -3.11
C ARG A 101 12.34 -9.19 -1.86
N GLU A 102 13.39 -8.38 -1.95
CA GLU A 102 13.83 -7.54 -0.83
C GLU A 102 12.81 -6.45 -0.51
N ARG A 103 12.15 -5.86 -1.52
CA ARG A 103 11.07 -4.89 -1.32
C ARG A 103 9.87 -5.53 -0.62
N ASP A 104 9.48 -6.73 -1.05
CA ASP A 104 8.37 -7.46 -0.45
C ASP A 104 8.72 -7.87 1.00
N SER A 105 9.95 -8.33 1.26
CA SER A 105 10.44 -8.61 2.61
C SER A 105 10.45 -7.37 3.50
N ALA A 106 10.95 -6.24 3.00
CA ALA A 106 10.97 -4.99 3.74
C ALA A 106 9.54 -4.48 4.03
N LEU A 107 8.62 -4.62 3.07
CA LEU A 107 7.22 -4.27 3.26
C LEU A 107 6.54 -5.15 4.32
N GLN A 108 6.79 -6.46 4.32
CA GLN A 108 6.28 -7.37 5.35
C GLN A 108 6.79 -7.00 6.75
N LEU A 109 8.04 -6.58 6.85
CA LEU A 109 8.68 -6.22 8.12
C LEU A 109 8.15 -4.89 8.69
N TYR A 110 8.09 -3.85 7.86
CA TYR A 110 7.77 -2.49 8.33
C TYR A 110 6.31 -2.08 8.15
N ASN A 111 5.53 -2.76 7.28
CA ASN A 111 4.10 -2.47 7.09
C ASN A 111 3.30 -3.75 6.76
N PRO A 112 3.09 -4.63 7.75
CA PRO A 112 2.39 -5.90 7.54
C PRO A 112 0.93 -5.73 7.12
N LYS A 113 0.28 -4.63 7.52
CA LYS A 113 -1.11 -4.32 7.13
C LYS A 113 -1.20 -4.05 5.62
N ARG A 114 -0.34 -3.17 5.08
CA ARG A 114 -0.27 -2.90 3.64
C ARG A 114 0.12 -4.15 2.86
N ALA A 115 1.07 -4.93 3.37
CA ALA A 115 1.51 -6.17 2.76
C ALA A 115 0.35 -7.19 2.63
N TRP A 116 -0.46 -7.34 3.68
CA TRP A 116 -1.62 -8.21 3.69
C TRP A 116 -2.68 -7.78 2.65
N VAL A 117 -2.96 -6.48 2.56
CA VAL A 117 -3.91 -5.94 1.58
C VAL A 117 -3.42 -6.19 0.14
N MET A 118 -2.14 -5.96 -0.14
CA MET A 118 -1.57 -6.22 -1.46
C MET A 118 -1.65 -7.71 -1.84
N GLN A 119 -1.45 -8.62 -0.90
CA GLN A 119 -1.64 -10.05 -1.12
C GLN A 119 -3.09 -10.40 -1.44
N LEU A 120 -4.06 -9.83 -0.71
CA LEU A 120 -5.48 -10.07 -0.99
C LEU A 120 -5.91 -9.61 -2.39
N ILE A 121 -5.39 -8.47 -2.86
CA ILE A 121 -5.65 -7.96 -4.21
C ILE A 121 -5.03 -8.91 -5.25
N ALA A 122 -3.79 -9.34 -5.05
CA ALA A 122 -3.07 -10.21 -5.99
C ALA A 122 -3.71 -11.60 -6.13
N PHE A 123 -4.33 -12.11 -5.07
CA PHE A 123 -5.07 -13.37 -5.06
C PHE A 123 -6.56 -13.17 -5.34
N GLU A 124 -6.94 -12.30 -6.29
CA GLU A 124 -8.30 -12.18 -6.82
C GLU A 124 -8.91 -13.58 -6.97
N LYS A 125 -9.69 -13.98 -5.96
CA LYS A 125 -10.00 -15.37 -5.72
C LYS A 125 -11.08 -15.73 -6.73
N ARG A 126 -10.68 -16.25 -7.89
CA ARG A 126 -11.54 -17.06 -8.74
C ARG A 126 -11.94 -18.29 -7.95
N VAL A 127 -12.94 -18.14 -7.11
CA VAL A 127 -13.79 -19.25 -6.71
C VAL A 127 -14.90 -19.27 -7.75
N ASP A 128 -14.60 -19.84 -8.91
CA ASP A 128 -15.64 -20.34 -9.81
C ASP A 128 -16.24 -21.57 -9.13
N THR A 129 -17.23 -21.37 -8.26
CA THR A 129 -18.14 -22.45 -7.89
C THR A 129 -19.28 -22.43 -8.88
N CYS A 130 -19.11 -23.14 -9.99
CA CYS A 130 -20.23 -23.66 -10.74
C CYS A 130 -20.89 -24.77 -9.91
N LEU A 131 -22.12 -24.55 -9.45
CA LEU A 131 -23.10 -25.54 -8.98
C LEU A 131 -24.46 -24.90 -9.27
N GLY A 132 -25.11 -25.16 -10.40
CA GLY A 132 -25.67 -26.45 -10.76
C GLY A 132 -27.18 -26.36 -10.56
N THR A 133 -27.92 -26.11 -11.64
CA THR A 133 -29.38 -26.00 -11.66
C THR A 133 -30.01 -27.34 -11.27
N THR A 134 -30.67 -27.43 -10.12
CA THR A 134 -31.84 -28.32 -9.95
C THR A 134 -32.85 -27.69 -9.01
N VAL A 135 -34.05 -27.50 -9.56
CA VAL A 135 -35.28 -27.05 -8.93
C VAL A 135 -35.63 -27.92 -7.71
N GLY A 136 -35.96 -27.28 -6.59
CA GLY A 136 -36.49 -27.96 -5.41
C GLY A 136 -36.84 -26.96 -4.29
N SER A 137 -38.13 -26.72 -4.11
CA SER A 137 -38.73 -25.86 -3.09
C SER A 137 -38.31 -26.20 -1.64
N SER A 138 -37.89 -25.19 -0.85
CA SER A 138 -38.48 -24.85 0.46
C SER A 138 -37.50 -24.11 1.41
N ARG A 139 -38.00 -22.99 1.97
CA ARG A 139 -37.55 -22.24 3.17
C ARG A 139 -36.05 -21.91 3.31
N CYS A 140 -35.71 -20.70 2.89
CA CYS A 140 -34.44 -20.04 3.21
C CYS A 140 -34.40 -19.55 4.66
N THR A 141 -33.58 -20.22 5.47
CA THR A 141 -32.85 -19.58 6.59
C THR A 141 -31.39 -19.89 6.34
N GLN A 142 -30.62 -18.93 5.81
CA GLN A 142 -29.20 -19.13 5.51
C GLN A 142 -28.38 -19.20 6.81
N PRO A 143 -27.59 -20.25 7.07
CA PRO A 143 -26.46 -20.14 7.99
C PRO A 143 -25.27 -19.54 7.23
N ALA A 144 -24.74 -18.44 7.75
CA ALA A 144 -23.53 -17.79 7.27
C ALA A 144 -22.39 -18.82 7.11
N SER A 145 -21.99 -19.06 5.86
CA SER A 145 -20.85 -19.90 5.55
C SER A 145 -19.58 -19.19 5.98
N ARG A 146 -18.91 -19.72 7.01
CA ARG A 146 -17.63 -19.23 7.51
C ARG A 146 -16.58 -19.35 6.40
N PRO A 147 -15.81 -18.30 6.07
CA PRO A 147 -14.68 -18.45 5.18
C PRO A 147 -13.60 -19.30 5.86
N ILE A 148 -13.17 -20.37 5.19
CA ILE A 148 -12.02 -21.18 5.59
C ILE A 148 -10.76 -20.30 5.42
N MET A 149 -10.09 -19.99 6.54
CA MET A 149 -8.78 -19.34 6.52
C MET A 149 -7.73 -20.28 5.91
N PRO A 150 -6.83 -19.80 5.04
CA PRO A 150 -5.66 -20.55 4.65
C PRO A 150 -4.80 -20.87 5.87
N SER A 151 -4.30 -22.11 5.93
CA SER A 151 -3.54 -22.72 7.02
C SER A 151 -2.23 -22.01 7.40
N VAL A 152 -1.85 -20.94 6.69
CA VAL A 152 -0.55 -20.26 6.81
C VAL A 152 -0.47 -19.35 8.05
N LEU A 153 -1.59 -19.06 8.71
CA LEU A 153 -1.64 -18.16 9.87
C LEU A 153 -1.65 -18.90 11.23
N LYS A 154 -0.96 -20.04 11.36
CA LYS A 154 -0.77 -20.72 12.66
C LYS A 154 0.43 -20.20 13.47
N TRP A 155 1.17 -19.21 12.96
CA TRP A 155 2.49 -18.85 13.47
C TRP A 155 2.63 -17.40 13.96
N PHE A 156 1.58 -16.85 14.58
CA PHE A 156 1.75 -15.64 15.39
C PHE A 156 1.11 -15.86 16.76
N GLY A 157 1.98 -15.99 17.77
CA GLY A 157 1.58 -16.14 19.16
C GLY A 157 0.74 -14.94 19.63
N ASN A 158 -0.31 -15.27 20.37
CA ASN A 158 -1.02 -14.43 21.35
C ASN A 158 -1.34 -12.98 20.97
N VAL A 159 -1.96 -12.76 19.80
CA VAL A 159 -2.89 -11.64 19.62
C VAL A 159 -4.14 -12.18 18.93
N GLN A 160 -5.31 -11.96 19.54
CA GLN A 160 -6.62 -12.40 19.03
C GLN A 160 -6.85 -11.92 17.59
N VAL A 161 -6.62 -12.83 16.63
CA VAL A 161 -6.83 -12.61 15.19
C VAL A 161 -8.30 -12.32 14.86
N MET A 162 -9.22 -12.65 15.78
CA MET A 162 -10.65 -12.40 15.61
C MET A 162 -11.05 -10.93 15.85
N ASP A 163 -10.26 -10.15 16.59
CA ASP A 163 -10.57 -8.74 16.86
C ASP A 163 -10.27 -7.81 15.67
N LEU A 164 -9.42 -8.24 14.74
CA LEU A 164 -9.11 -7.47 13.53
C LEU A 164 -10.21 -7.50 12.47
N LEU A 165 -11.12 -8.49 12.50
CA LEU A 165 -12.26 -8.56 11.58
C LEU A 165 -13.47 -7.74 12.07
N CYS A 166 -13.55 -7.38 13.35
CA CYS A 166 -14.64 -6.57 13.89
C CYS A 166 -14.34 -5.05 13.93
N SER A 167 -13.10 -4.64 13.66
CA SER A 167 -12.70 -3.22 13.65
C SER A 167 -12.57 -2.65 12.23
N PHE A 168 -13.52 -2.95 11.32
CA PHE A 168 -13.55 -2.36 9.97
C PHE A 168 -13.83 -0.85 9.95
N CYS A 169 -14.03 -0.19 11.09
CA CYS A 169 -14.34 1.23 11.14
C CYS A 169 -13.36 2.10 11.94
N ARG A 170 -12.30 1.57 12.56
CA ARG A 170 -11.28 2.40 13.24
C ARG A 170 -9.90 1.75 13.20
N VAL A 171 -9.10 2.09 12.19
CA VAL A 171 -7.65 1.89 12.23
C VAL A 171 -6.99 3.22 11.91
N PRO A 172 -6.17 3.80 12.80
CA PRO A 172 -5.30 4.90 12.44
C PRO A 172 -4.22 4.31 11.52
N PHE A 173 -4.27 4.67 10.24
CA PHE A 173 -3.16 4.44 9.32
C PHE A 173 -2.08 5.47 9.64
N GLU A 174 -0.81 5.04 9.73
CA GLU A 174 0.31 5.98 9.89
C GLU A 174 0.54 6.82 8.62
N ASP A 175 0.17 6.26 7.46
CA ASP A 175 0.22 6.91 6.14
C ASP A 175 -1.20 7.00 5.54
N PRO A 176 -1.70 8.20 5.17
CA PRO A 176 -3.00 8.34 4.51
C PRO A 176 -3.11 7.58 3.18
N GLU A 177 -2.00 7.32 2.49
CA GLU A 177 -2.00 6.55 1.23
C GLU A 177 -2.44 5.09 1.45
N ASP A 178 -2.06 4.49 2.58
CA ASP A 178 -2.46 3.13 2.93
C ASP A 178 -3.97 3.03 3.17
N ALA A 179 -4.56 4.05 3.80
CA ALA A 179 -6.00 4.12 4.01
C ALA A 179 -6.77 4.18 2.67
N VAL A 180 -6.23 4.90 1.70
CA VAL A 180 -6.78 4.97 0.33
C VAL A 180 -6.64 3.62 -0.36
N LEU A 181 -5.48 2.97 -0.27
CA LEU A 181 -5.25 1.65 -0.85
C LEU A 181 -6.20 0.61 -0.27
N VAL A 182 -6.39 0.57 1.06
CA VAL A 182 -7.34 -0.34 1.71
C VAL A 182 -8.75 -0.08 1.23
N ARG A 183 -9.20 1.19 1.22
CA ARG A 183 -10.53 1.55 0.72
C ARG A 183 -10.76 1.16 -0.74
N ALA A 184 -9.73 1.29 -1.59
CA ALA A 184 -9.78 0.87 -2.98
C ALA A 184 -9.80 -0.67 -3.13
N ALA A 185 -9.11 -1.39 -2.24
CA ALA A 185 -9.05 -2.85 -2.23
C ALA A 185 -10.30 -3.51 -1.62
N THR A 186 -10.92 -2.86 -0.63
CA THR A 186 -12.19 -3.29 -0.07
C THR A 186 -13.29 -2.92 -1.06
N ARG A 187 -13.61 -3.84 -1.96
CA ARG A 187 -14.68 -3.65 -2.94
C ARG A 187 -15.99 -3.35 -2.21
N SER A 188 -16.50 -2.13 -2.35
CA SER A 188 -17.91 -1.84 -2.10
C SER A 188 -18.70 -2.71 -3.07
N LEU A 189 -19.64 -3.52 -2.57
CA LEU A 189 -20.53 -4.31 -3.41
C LEU A 189 -21.28 -3.33 -4.33
N MET A 190 -20.95 -3.34 -5.63
CA MET A 190 -21.49 -2.34 -6.55
C MET A 190 -22.82 -2.87 -7.06
N GLU A 191 -23.91 -2.32 -6.51
CA GLU A 191 -25.26 -2.69 -6.86
C GLU A 191 -25.82 -1.67 -7.85
N PHE A 192 -26.01 -2.08 -9.10
CA PHE A 192 -26.80 -1.32 -10.06
C PHE A 192 -28.22 -1.84 -10.02
N SER A 193 -29.17 -0.92 -9.91
CA SER A 193 -30.56 -1.28 -10.07
C SER A 193 -31.23 -0.45 -11.15
N SER A 194 -31.86 -1.14 -12.07
CA SER A 194 -32.63 -0.55 -13.17
C SER A 194 -34.09 -0.94 -13.02
N VAL A 195 -34.96 0.04 -13.21
CA VAL A 195 -36.41 -0.13 -13.27
C VAL A 195 -36.86 0.30 -14.65
N ASP A 196 -37.75 -0.47 -15.27
CA ASP A 196 -38.37 -0.08 -16.53
C ASP A 196 -39.33 1.09 -16.31
N TRP A 197 -38.86 2.30 -16.63
CA TRP A 197 -39.62 3.54 -16.43
C TRP A 197 -40.90 3.62 -17.27
N ASN A 198 -41.04 2.79 -18.32
CA ASN A 198 -42.26 2.76 -19.13
C ASN A 198 -43.44 2.09 -18.39
N LYS A 199 -43.15 1.25 -17.39
CA LYS A 199 -44.16 0.62 -16.52
C LYS A 199 -44.55 1.51 -15.34
N VAL A 200 -43.81 2.58 -15.07
CA VAL A 200 -44.09 3.49 -13.96
C VAL A 200 -45.18 4.48 -14.36
N ALA A 201 -46.34 4.41 -13.72
CA ALA A 201 -47.45 5.33 -14.00
C ALA A 201 -47.03 6.79 -13.77
N THR A 202 -47.34 7.64 -14.75
CA THR A 202 -47.12 9.09 -14.68
C THR A 202 -48.04 9.75 -13.64
N TYR A 203 -47.69 10.96 -13.22
CA TYR A 203 -48.45 11.69 -12.18
C TYR A 203 -49.95 11.83 -12.51
N GLN A 204 -50.27 12.08 -13.78
CA GLN A 204 -51.67 12.26 -14.23
C GLN A 204 -52.44 10.93 -14.23
N GLU A 205 -51.80 9.83 -14.64
CA GLU A 205 -52.41 8.49 -14.66
C GLU A 205 -52.75 8.00 -13.24
N ARG A 206 -51.91 8.31 -12.23
CA ARG A 206 -52.18 7.97 -10.81
C ARG A 206 -53.39 8.72 -10.25
N ARG A 207 -53.58 9.98 -10.63
CA ARG A 207 -54.71 10.80 -10.15
C ARG A 207 -56.06 10.32 -10.70
N LEU A 208 -56.07 9.78 -11.90
CA LEU A 208 -57.29 9.36 -12.58
C LEU A 208 -57.70 7.91 -12.27
N LYS A 209 -56.92 7.15 -11.47
CA LYS A 209 -57.12 5.71 -11.18
C LYS A 209 -57.29 4.83 -12.43
N ASN A 210 -56.78 5.27 -13.58
CA ASN A 210 -57.06 4.63 -14.88
C ASN A 210 -56.15 3.43 -15.19
N LYS A 211 -55.11 3.17 -14.38
CA LYS A 211 -54.12 2.11 -14.63
C LYS A 211 -53.92 1.30 -13.36
N ALA A 212 -54.14 -0.01 -13.44
CA ALA A 212 -53.85 -0.93 -12.33
C ALA A 212 -52.34 -0.92 -12.05
N GLU A 213 -51.94 -0.77 -10.78
CA GLU A 213 -50.54 -0.80 -10.38
C GLU A 213 -50.02 -2.24 -10.52
N GLU A 214 -49.40 -2.55 -11.65
CA GLU A 214 -48.59 -3.78 -11.79
C GLU A 214 -47.35 -3.66 -10.89
N PRO A 215 -46.95 -4.75 -10.20
CA PRO A 215 -45.76 -4.73 -9.35
C PRO A 215 -44.52 -4.45 -10.18
N LEU A 216 -43.79 -3.39 -9.81
CA LEU A 216 -42.58 -2.96 -10.52
C LEU A 216 -41.47 -4.00 -10.37
N GLU A 217 -41.10 -4.63 -11.47
CA GLU A 217 -39.92 -5.51 -11.54
C GLU A 217 -38.66 -4.65 -11.56
N LYS A 218 -37.91 -4.70 -10.45
CA LYS A 218 -36.61 -4.06 -10.31
C LYS A 218 -35.53 -5.09 -10.64
N LEU A 219 -34.74 -4.83 -11.68
CA LEU A 219 -33.56 -5.61 -12.01
C LEU A 219 -32.38 -5.07 -11.22
N THR A 220 -31.86 -5.89 -10.31
CA THR A 220 -30.68 -5.57 -9.52
C THR A 220 -29.52 -6.43 -9.99
N VAL A 221 -28.48 -5.79 -10.52
CA VAL A 221 -27.23 -6.44 -10.92
C VAL A 221 -26.16 -6.06 -9.90
N GLN A 222 -25.64 -7.06 -9.22
CA GLN A 222 -24.55 -6.89 -8.25
C GLN A 222 -23.24 -7.33 -8.89
N PHE A 223 -22.27 -6.42 -8.93
CA PHE A 223 -20.92 -6.69 -9.39
C PHE A 223 -20.01 -6.87 -8.17
N ARG A 224 -19.20 -7.92 -8.19
CA ARG A 224 -18.16 -8.21 -7.20
C ARG A 224 -16.79 -8.00 -7.79
#